data_AF-A0A3C0U2I0-F1
#
_entry.id   AF-A0A3C0U2I0-F1
#
_cell.length_a   1.000
_cell.length_b   1.000
_cell.length_c   1.000
_cell.angle_alpha   90.00
_cell.angle_beta   90.00
_cell.angle_gamma   90.00
#
_symmetry.space_group_name_H-M   'P 1'
#
loop_
_entity.id
_entity.type
_entity.pdbx_description
1 polymer ?
#
loop_
_entity_poly.entity_id
_entity_poly.type
_entity_poly.pdbx_seq_one_letter_code
_entity_poly.pdbx_strand_id
1 'polypeptide(L)'
;EVVSYPQFTEEEEKAYTDLMNSSDLEDYVEAHPGMTENQISAYADTLYTKYKLEKRVLRKLIRNQVERANPTRLYDLDYDLQLNEALKIVASSDFNAKLQSAKTLKEMQTEAPAEKTDAK
;
A
#
# COMPACT_ATOMS: atom_id res chain seq x y z
N GLU A 1 -0.73 -35.09 5.52
CA GLU A 1 -1.93 -34.93 4.67
C GLU A 1 -1.93 -33.54 4.06
N VAL A 2 -2.19 -33.43 2.76
CA VAL A 2 -2.35 -32.13 2.09
C VAL A 2 -3.79 -31.71 2.31
N VAL A 3 -4.01 -30.68 3.13
CA VAL A 3 -5.34 -30.10 3.35
C VAL A 3 -5.69 -29.26 2.11
N SER A 4 -6.56 -29.79 1.25
CA SER A 4 -7.07 -29.08 0.08
C SER A 4 -8.25 -28.19 0.44
N TYR A 5 -8.43 -27.13 -0.34
CA TYR A 5 -9.62 -26.28 -0.23
C TYR A 5 -10.87 -27.04 -0.68
N PRO A 6 -12.05 -26.76 -0.08
CA PRO A 6 -13.31 -27.32 -0.56
C PRO A 6 -13.53 -26.88 -2.01
N GLN A 7 -14.03 -27.80 -2.84
CA GLN A 7 -14.46 -27.46 -4.19
C GLN A 7 -15.75 -26.67 -4.15
N PHE A 8 -15.92 -25.79 -5.14
CA PHE A 8 -17.16 -25.06 -5.30
C PHE A 8 -18.28 -26.00 -5.72
N THR A 9 -19.47 -25.73 -5.20
CA THR A 9 -20.71 -26.27 -5.74
C THR A 9 -21.06 -25.59 -7.06
N GLU A 10 -21.91 -26.18 -7.89
CA GLU A 10 -22.37 -25.56 -9.14
C GLU A 10 -23.00 -24.17 -8.91
N GLU A 11 -23.68 -23.98 -7.78
CA GLU A 11 -24.26 -22.69 -7.40
C GLU A 11 -23.18 -21.64 -7.10
N GLU A 12 -22.11 -22.04 -6.42
CA GLU A 12 -20.96 -21.18 -6.12
C GLU A 12 -20.15 -20.88 -7.39
N GLU A 13 -19.97 -21.83 -8.29
CA GLU A 13 -19.29 -21.59 -9.57
C GLU A 13 -20.03 -20.55 -10.42
N LYS A 14 -21.37 -20.65 -10.45
CA LYS A 14 -22.21 -19.67 -11.13
C LYS A 14 -22.10 -18.29 -10.46
N ALA A 15 -22.23 -18.22 -9.13
CA ALA A 15 -22.10 -16.97 -8.40
C ALA A 15 -20.70 -16.34 -8.56
N TYR A 16 -19.66 -17.16 -8.64
CA TYR A 16 -18.29 -16.70 -8.91
C TYR A 16 -18.16 -16.13 -10.32
N THR A 17 -18.74 -16.81 -11.32
CA THR A 17 -18.73 -16.36 -12.71
C THR A 17 -19.50 -15.04 -12.86
N ASP A 18 -20.67 -14.94 -12.23
CA ASP A 18 -21.49 -13.72 -12.23
C ASP A 18 -20.74 -12.55 -11.55
N LEU A 19 -20.01 -12.82 -10.47
CA LEU A 19 -19.18 -11.82 -9.79
C LEU A 19 -18.01 -11.35 -10.67
N MET A 20 -17.31 -12.27 -11.33
CA MET A 20 -16.18 -11.93 -12.22
C MET A 20 -16.60 -11.17 -13.48
N ASN A 21 -17.84 -11.35 -13.93
CA ASN A 21 -18.41 -10.60 -15.05
C ASN A 21 -19.03 -9.26 -14.61
N SER A 22 -19.10 -8.99 -13.31
CA SER A 22 -19.65 -7.76 -12.76
C SER A 22 -18.54 -6.74 -12.46
N SER A 23 -18.88 -5.45 -12.53
CA SER A 23 -18.01 -4.36 -12.08
C SER A 23 -18.12 -4.08 -10.58
N ASP A 24 -18.91 -4.85 -9.82
CA ASP A 24 -19.20 -4.56 -8.41
C ASP A 24 -17.94 -4.48 -7.52
N LEU A 25 -16.94 -5.32 -7.80
CA LEU A 25 -15.67 -5.31 -7.08
C LEU A 25 -14.83 -4.09 -7.47
N GLU A 26 -14.80 -3.76 -8.75
CA GLU A 26 -14.04 -2.64 -9.32
C GLU A 26 -14.62 -1.31 -8.86
N ASP A 27 -15.92 -1.09 -9.08
CA ASP A 27 -16.64 0.13 -8.72
C ASP A 27 -16.50 0.44 -7.22
N TYR A 28 -16.58 -0.59 -6.37
CA TYR A 28 -16.46 -0.40 -4.93
C TYR A 28 -15.03 -0.09 -4.49
N VAL A 29 -14.03 -0.78 -5.04
CA VAL A 29 -12.62 -0.56 -4.70
C VAL A 29 -12.15 0.80 -5.23
N GLU A 30 -12.61 1.24 -6.40
CA GLU A 30 -12.34 2.57 -6.94
C GLU A 30 -12.96 3.67 -6.06
N ALA A 31 -14.18 3.47 -5.57
CA ALA A 31 -14.82 4.41 -4.64
C ALA A 31 -14.17 4.44 -3.24
N HIS A 32 -13.42 3.39 -2.86
CA HIS A 32 -12.78 3.25 -1.56
C HIS A 32 -11.28 2.93 -1.71
N PRO A 33 -10.45 3.91 -2.14
CA PRO A 33 -9.02 3.69 -2.24
C PRO A 33 -8.40 3.37 -0.88
N GLY A 34 -7.46 2.42 -0.86
CA GLY A 34 -6.69 2.08 0.34
C GLY A 34 -7.47 1.33 1.44
N MET A 35 -8.42 0.47 1.07
CA MET A 35 -9.18 -0.35 2.04
C MET A 35 -8.27 -1.13 3.00
N THR A 36 -8.55 -1.01 4.29
CA THR A 36 -7.96 -1.81 5.36
C THR A 36 -8.57 -3.22 5.42
N GLU A 37 -7.91 -4.16 6.08
CA GLU A 37 -8.41 -5.54 6.23
C GLU A 37 -9.80 -5.61 6.90
N ASN A 38 -10.09 -4.69 7.82
CA ASN A 38 -11.41 -4.60 8.46
C ASN A 38 -12.49 -4.17 7.46
N GLN A 39 -12.18 -3.21 6.59
CA GLN A 39 -13.09 -2.77 5.53
C GLN A 39 -13.28 -3.85 4.47
N ILE A 40 -12.23 -4.62 4.14
CA ILE A 40 -12.32 -5.79 3.25
C ILE A 40 -13.25 -6.86 3.84
N SER A 41 -13.12 -7.14 5.14
CA SER A 41 -14.01 -8.10 5.81
C SER A 41 -15.47 -7.63 5.81
N ALA A 42 -15.70 -6.36 6.13
CA ALA A 42 -17.05 -5.79 6.12
C ALA A 42 -17.67 -5.79 4.72
N TYR A 43 -16.87 -5.50 3.69
CA TYR A 43 -17.36 -5.55 2.32
C TYR A 43 -17.66 -6.98 1.86
N ALA A 44 -16.85 -7.97 2.28
CA ALA A 44 -17.14 -9.37 2.00
C ALA A 44 -18.47 -9.83 2.62
N ASP A 45 -18.83 -9.32 3.81
CA ASP A 45 -20.14 -9.60 4.42
C ASP A 45 -21.29 -8.99 3.61
N THR A 46 -21.09 -7.82 3.01
CA THR A 46 -22.08 -7.19 2.13
C THR A 46 -22.19 -7.96 0.82
N LEU A 47 -21.06 -8.30 0.20
CA LEU A 47 -21.00 -9.06 -1.05
C LEU A 47 -21.62 -10.45 -0.90
N TYR A 48 -21.50 -11.08 0.27
CA TYR A 48 -22.12 -12.37 0.59
C TYR A 48 -23.64 -12.38 0.41
N THR A 49 -24.29 -11.24 0.69
CA THR A 49 -25.75 -11.13 0.55
C THR A 49 -26.20 -11.15 -0.92
N LYS A 50 -25.35 -10.68 -1.83
CA LYS A 50 -25.59 -10.63 -3.27
C LYS A 50 -25.09 -11.89 -3.98
N TYR A 51 -23.90 -12.35 -3.60
CA TYR A 51 -23.24 -13.55 -4.11
C TYR A 51 -22.99 -14.49 -2.94
N LYS A 52 -23.72 -15.61 -2.90
CA LYS A 52 -23.67 -16.61 -1.81
C LYS A 52 -22.37 -17.44 -1.79
N LEU A 53 -21.23 -16.79 -2.02
CA LEU A 53 -19.90 -17.38 -2.04
C LEU A 53 -19.31 -17.47 -0.63
N GLU A 54 -18.41 -18.43 -0.40
CA GLU A 54 -17.68 -18.48 0.87
C GLU A 54 -17.01 -17.13 1.18
N LYS A 55 -17.28 -16.56 2.37
CA LYS A 55 -16.75 -15.23 2.78
C LYS A 55 -15.23 -15.13 2.67
N ARG A 56 -14.50 -16.23 2.90
CA ARG A 56 -13.04 -16.28 2.76
C ARG A 56 -12.59 -16.06 1.32
N VAL A 57 -13.32 -16.61 0.34
CA VAL A 57 -13.09 -16.40 -1.09
C VAL A 57 -13.35 -14.93 -1.42
N LEU A 58 -14.50 -14.40 -0.99
CA LEU A 58 -14.87 -12.99 -1.20
C LEU A 58 -13.80 -12.03 -0.66
N ARG A 59 -13.32 -12.23 0.57
CA ARG A 59 -12.23 -11.44 1.16
C ARG A 59 -10.96 -11.47 0.31
N LYS A 60 -10.60 -12.65 -0.20
CA LYS A 60 -9.39 -12.81 -1.03
C LYS A 60 -9.53 -12.08 -2.37
N LEU A 61 -10.71 -12.13 -2.99
CA LEU A 61 -10.99 -11.43 -4.25
C LEU A 61 -10.93 -9.92 -4.08
N ILE A 62 -11.58 -9.40 -3.03
CA ILE A 62 -11.55 -7.96 -2.70
C ILE A 62 -10.13 -7.51 -2.43
N ARG A 63 -9.35 -8.26 -1.63
CA ARG A 63 -7.95 -7.92 -1.36
C ARG A 63 -7.11 -7.84 -2.63
N ASN A 64 -7.21 -8.86 -3.49
CA ASN A 64 -6.50 -8.87 -4.77
C ASN A 64 -6.87 -7.65 -5.64
N GLN A 65 -8.14 -7.26 -5.64
CA GLN A 65 -8.60 -6.09 -6.38
C GLN A 65 -8.06 -4.79 -5.77
N VAL A 66 -8.07 -4.65 -4.45
CA VAL A 66 -7.48 -3.51 -3.73
C VAL A 66 -5.98 -3.41 -4.01
N GLU A 67 -5.26 -4.52 -4.02
CA GLU A 67 -3.83 -4.55 -4.36
C GLU A 67 -3.58 -4.17 -5.82
N ARG A 68 -4.44 -4.61 -6.76
CA ARG A 68 -4.37 -4.22 -8.18
C ARG A 68 -4.67 -2.74 -8.41
N ALA A 69 -5.68 -2.23 -7.71
CA ALA A 69 -6.12 -0.83 -7.81
C ALA A 69 -5.18 0.14 -7.08
N ASN A 70 -4.30 -0.36 -6.22
CA ASN A 70 -3.19 0.39 -5.64
C ASN A 70 -1.89 0.05 -6.40
N PRO A 71 -1.64 0.61 -7.60
CA PRO A 71 -0.29 0.60 -8.15
C PRO A 71 0.60 1.23 -7.08
N THR A 72 1.60 0.45 -6.65
CA THR A 72 2.55 0.71 -5.55
C THR A 72 2.55 2.18 -5.17
N ARG A 73 2.04 2.53 -3.98
CA ARG A 73 1.99 3.93 -3.54
C ARG A 73 3.38 4.53 -3.78
N LEU A 74 3.46 5.60 -4.58
CA LEU A 74 4.74 6.24 -4.93
C LEU A 74 5.51 6.67 -3.67
N TYR A 75 4.79 6.83 -2.56
CA TYR A 75 5.30 7.10 -1.21
C TYR A 75 4.64 6.18 -0.19
N ASP A 76 5.45 5.55 0.65
CA ASP A 76 4.97 4.76 1.80
C ASP A 76 4.85 5.67 3.03
N LEU A 77 3.79 6.47 3.09
CA LEU A 77 3.53 7.33 4.24
C LEU A 77 3.22 6.54 5.52
N ASP A 78 2.83 5.26 5.39
CA ASP A 78 2.41 4.43 6.52
C ASP A 78 3.61 3.76 7.22
N TYR A 79 4.69 3.41 6.49
CA TYR A 79 5.85 2.72 7.05
C TYR A 79 7.21 3.34 6.75
N ASP A 80 7.33 4.34 5.87
CA ASP A 80 8.59 5.06 5.66
C ASP A 80 8.84 6.06 6.79
N LEU A 81 9.42 5.53 7.87
CA LEU A 81 9.81 6.29 9.04
C LEU A 81 10.74 7.46 8.67
N GLN A 82 11.64 7.29 7.70
CA GLN A 82 12.60 8.32 7.32
C GLN A 82 11.90 9.48 6.60
N LEU A 83 10.96 9.17 5.70
CA LEU A 83 10.14 10.16 5.03
C LEU A 83 9.27 10.93 6.04
N ASN A 84 8.65 10.22 6.98
CA ASN A 84 7.82 10.84 8.02
C ASN A 84 8.63 11.79 8.93
N GLU A 85 9.84 11.40 9.33
CA GLU A 85 10.73 12.27 10.11
C GLU A 85 11.24 13.46 9.29
N ALA A 86 11.57 13.26 8.02
CA ALA A 86 11.97 14.35 7.12
C ALA A 86 10.84 15.39 6.98
N LEU A 87 9.59 14.95 6.82
CA LEU A 87 8.42 15.83 6.75
C LEU A 87 8.23 16.64 8.04
N LYS A 88 8.44 16.03 9.21
CA LYS A 88 8.39 16.74 10.51
C LYS A 88 9.45 17.83 10.61
N ILE A 89 10.67 17.55 10.17
CA ILE A 89 11.78 18.51 10.19
C ILE A 89 11.49 19.68 9.24
N VAL A 90 11.00 19.40 8.04
CA VAL A 90 10.65 20.43 7.04
C VAL A 90 9.46 21.28 7.50
N ALA A 91 8.47 20.67 8.14
CA ALA A 91 7.30 21.38 8.68
C ALA A 91 7.59 22.17 9.96
N SER A 92 8.76 21.98 10.58
CA SER A 92 9.12 22.69 11.80
C SER A 92 9.39 24.18 11.54
N SER A 93 8.98 25.05 12.48
CA SER A 93 9.25 26.49 12.43
C SER A 93 10.74 26.83 12.40
N ASP A 94 11.57 25.91 12.88
CA ASP A 94 13.02 26.07 13.01
C ASP A 94 13.79 25.60 11.77
N PHE A 95 13.09 25.14 10.72
CA PHE A 95 13.70 24.63 9.50
C PHE A 95 14.69 25.63 8.87
N ASN A 96 14.29 26.91 8.78
CA ASN A 96 15.15 27.96 8.24
C ASN A 96 16.41 28.19 9.08
N ALA A 97 16.30 28.14 10.42
CA ALA A 97 17.46 28.28 11.30
C ALA A 97 18.42 27.08 11.15
N LYS A 98 17.88 25.86 11.05
CA LYS A 98 18.67 24.65 10.80
C LYS A 98 19.38 24.69 9.45
N LEU A 99 18.69 25.17 8.40
CA LEU A 99 19.27 25.32 7.07
C LEU A 99 20.44 26.32 7.05
N GLN A 100 20.32 27.44 7.76
CA GLN A 100 21.40 28.44 7.87
C GLN A 100 22.60 27.94 8.68
N SER A 101 22.37 27.04 9.65
CA SER A 101 23.44 26.42 10.44
C SER A 101 24.08 25.21 9.76
N ALA A 102 23.50 24.71 8.67
CA ALA A 102 24.02 23.57 7.94
C ALA A 102 25.23 23.99 7.11
N LYS A 103 26.31 23.20 7.17
CA LYS A 103 27.52 23.47 6.39
C LYS A 103 27.23 23.31 4.91
N THR A 104 27.77 24.23 4.12
CA THR A 104 27.73 24.15 2.66
C THR A 104 28.77 23.16 2.14
N LEU A 105 28.55 22.63 0.95
CA LEU A 105 29.52 21.74 0.27
C LEU A 105 30.91 22.38 0.16
N LYS A 106 30.96 23.69 -0.08
CA LYS A 106 32.20 24.44 -0.17
C LYS A 106 32.95 24.47 1.17
N GLU A 107 32.23 24.64 2.28
CA GLU A 107 32.82 24.64 3.63
C GLU A 107 33.31 23.24 4.03
N MET A 108 32.57 22.19 3.68
CA MET A 108 32.99 20.81 3.91
C MET A 108 34.24 20.44 3.09
N GLN A 109 34.38 20.97 1.87
CA GLN A 109 35.57 20.76 1.04
C GLN A 109 36.80 21.52 1.56
N THR A 110 36.60 22.67 2.21
CA THR A 110 37.71 23.42 2.84
C THR A 110 38.17 22.83 4.17
N GLU A 111 37.30 22.10 4.87
CA GLU A 111 37.63 21.40 6.12
C GLU A 111 38.09 19.95 5.90
N ALA A 112 37.86 19.38 4.72
CA ALA A 112 38.40 18.08 4.36
C ALA A 112 39.93 18.19 4.22
N PRO A 113 40.73 17.49 5.06
CA PRO A 113 42.16 17.43 4.83
C PRO A 113 42.41 16.79 3.46
N ALA A 114 43.35 17.36 2.71
CA ALA A 114 43.80 16.85 1.42
C ALA A 114 44.51 15.49 1.59
N GLU A 115 43.75 14.42 1.79
CA GLU A 115 44.15 13.02 1.63
C GLU A 115 42.92 12.30 1.07
N LYS A 116 42.89 11.75 -0.15
CA LYS A 116 43.96 11.17 -0.94
C LYS A 116 43.69 11.39 -2.44
N THR A 117 44.58 12.13 -3.09
CA THR A 117 45.19 11.64 -4.33
C THR A 117 45.99 10.39 -3.95
N ASP A 118 45.54 9.20 -4.35
CA ASP A 118 46.45 8.13 -4.76
C ASP A 118 45.71 7.18 -5.69
N ALA A 119 46.38 6.91 -6.80
CA ALA A 119 45.94 6.10 -7.92
C ALA A 119 45.80 4.62 -7.55
N LYS A 120 44.79 3.93 -8.09
CA LYS A 120 44.92 2.88 -9.13
C LYS A 120 43.56 2.25 -9.43
#